data_AF-A0A976PGW4-F1
#
_entry.id   AF-A0A976PGW4-F1
#
_cell.length_a   1.000
_cell.length_b   1.000
_cell.length_c   1.000
_cell.angle_alpha   90.00
_cell.angle_beta   90.00
_cell.angle_gamma   90.00
#
_symmetry.space_group_name_H-M   'P 1'
#
loop_
_entity.id
_entity.type
_entity.pdbx_description
1 polymer ?
#
loop_
_entity_poly.entity_id
_entity_poly.type
_entity_poly.pdbx_seq_one_letter_code
_entity_poly.pdbx_strand_id
1 'polypeptide(L)'
;MKKHIFFALLISSSLFADERLQNHQKAAEIFTNWHFFENGRGMTISPNLSKFMWMLGEDRQNKSDPVTNFIEKRYGFIVKDDKLMGVFNVKYKNMNVGVLGCTACHSGKAAGVFVPGLGNKTIDPYKVGRDTYRIQKYWGWGNRNPDYKYIHEKAMYFSKVTSDTKISSLTRGLVPDSTIKTFFYKDHGIDYPKDMGRAQVKAPHLWGIKQKREAGVFNDGALSGDSYA
;
A
#
# COMPACT_ATOMS: atom_id res chain seq x y z
N MET A 1 -24.27 -38.44 -30.06
CA MET A 1 -24.66 -37.21 -29.30
C MET A 1 -23.97 -37.06 -27.95
N LYS A 2 -24.10 -37.99 -26.98
CA LYS A 2 -23.52 -37.83 -25.63
C LYS A 2 -22.01 -37.53 -25.58
N LYS A 3 -21.20 -38.15 -26.46
CA LYS A 3 -19.75 -37.90 -26.54
C LYS A 3 -19.38 -36.49 -27.04
N HIS A 4 -20.16 -35.94 -27.99
CA HIS A 4 -19.91 -34.58 -28.52
C HIS A 4 -20.32 -33.49 -27.53
N ILE A 5 -21.37 -33.72 -26.73
CA ILE A 5 -21.78 -32.81 -25.65
C ILE A 5 -20.71 -32.77 -24.55
N PHE A 6 -20.15 -33.93 -24.18
CA PHE A 6 -19.07 -34.00 -23.18
C PHE A 6 -17.80 -33.28 -23.64
N PHE A 7 -17.44 -33.42 -24.92
CA PHE A 7 -16.29 -32.74 -25.50
C PHE A 7 -16.48 -31.21 -25.59
N ALA A 8 -17.68 -30.75 -25.96
CA ALA A 8 -18.02 -29.33 -25.97
C ALA A 8 -18.00 -28.69 -24.57
N LEU A 9 -18.42 -29.43 -23.53
CA LEU A 9 -18.35 -28.99 -22.12
C LEU A 9 -16.91 -28.90 -21.58
N LEU A 10 -16.03 -29.81 -22.00
CA LEU A 10 -14.61 -29.76 -21.63
C LEU A 10 -13.88 -28.57 -22.28
N ILE A 11 -14.17 -28.27 -23.55
CA ILE A 11 -13.57 -27.13 -24.26
C ILE A 11 -14.08 -25.80 -23.71
N SER A 12 -15.36 -25.69 -23.39
CA SER A 12 -15.90 -24.45 -22.83
C SER A 12 -15.33 -24.17 -21.44
N SER A 13 -15.20 -25.19 -20.58
CA SER A 13 -14.60 -25.03 -19.24
C SER A 13 -13.11 -24.69 -19.27
N SER A 14 -12.33 -25.16 -20.25
CA SER A 14 -10.92 -24.77 -20.39
C SER A 14 -10.75 -23.32 -20.86
N LEU A 15 -11.58 -22.85 -21.81
CA LEU A 15 -11.48 -21.47 -22.32
C LEU A 15 -11.79 -20.44 -21.22
N PHE A 16 -12.81 -20.67 -20.39
CA PHE A 16 -13.13 -19.79 -19.26
C PHE A 16 -12.08 -19.84 -18.14
N ALA A 17 -11.39 -20.98 -17.97
CA ALA A 17 -10.32 -21.11 -16.97
C ALA A 17 -9.09 -20.29 -17.36
N ASP A 18 -8.70 -20.30 -18.64
CA ASP A 18 -7.59 -19.51 -19.16
C ASP A 18 -7.86 -18.00 -19.06
N GLU A 19 -9.08 -17.57 -19.42
CA GLU A 19 -9.47 -16.16 -19.30
C GLU A 19 -9.44 -15.69 -17.84
N ARG A 20 -9.94 -16.51 -16.91
CA ARG A 20 -9.89 -16.20 -15.46
C ARG A 20 -8.45 -16.08 -14.96
N LEU A 21 -7.55 -16.96 -15.40
CA LEU A 21 -6.14 -16.94 -15.01
C LEU A 21 -5.44 -15.68 -15.54
N GLN A 22 -5.66 -15.33 -16.81
CA GLN A 22 -5.12 -14.10 -17.41
C GLN A 22 -5.64 -12.85 -16.70
N ASN A 23 -6.94 -12.79 -16.41
CA ASN A 23 -7.55 -11.70 -15.66
C ASN A 23 -6.97 -11.58 -14.24
N HIS A 24 -6.74 -12.71 -13.57
CA HIS A 24 -6.07 -12.73 -12.27
C HIS A 24 -4.63 -12.19 -12.36
N GLN A 25 -3.84 -12.64 -13.34
CA GLN A 25 -2.46 -12.18 -13.54
C GLN A 25 -2.39 -10.68 -13.84
N LYS A 26 -3.27 -10.19 -14.73
CA LYS A 26 -3.37 -8.76 -15.05
C LYS A 26 -3.77 -7.93 -13.82
N ALA A 27 -4.75 -8.40 -13.04
CA ALA A 27 -5.16 -7.72 -11.82
C ALA A 27 -4.05 -7.72 -10.77
N ALA A 28 -3.33 -8.83 -10.61
CA ALA A 28 -2.17 -8.95 -9.74
C ALA A 28 -1.06 -7.97 -10.13
N GLU A 29 -0.72 -7.89 -11.41
CA GLU A 29 0.30 -6.98 -11.93
C GLU A 29 -0.08 -5.51 -11.67
N ILE A 30 -1.31 -5.12 -12.04
CA ILE A 30 -1.83 -3.76 -11.80
C ILE A 30 -1.77 -3.44 -10.31
N PHE A 31 -2.26 -4.34 -9.47
CA PHE A 31 -2.28 -4.15 -8.03
C PHE A 31 -0.86 -3.97 -7.46
N THR A 32 0.09 -4.82 -7.87
CA THR A 32 1.48 -4.75 -7.38
C THR A 32 2.19 -3.44 -7.71
N ASN A 33 1.78 -2.76 -8.79
CA ASN A 33 2.35 -1.49 -9.23
C ASN A 33 1.50 -0.27 -8.85
N TRP A 34 0.38 -0.47 -8.15
CA TRP A 34 -0.53 0.61 -7.79
C TRP A 34 -0.02 1.40 -6.59
N HIS A 35 0.06 2.72 -6.76
CA HIS A 35 0.17 3.67 -5.66
C HIS A 35 -0.81 4.83 -5.80
N PHE A 36 -1.26 5.40 -4.68
CA PHE A 36 -2.06 6.62 -4.66
C PHE A 36 -1.12 7.80 -4.43
N PHE A 37 -0.49 8.28 -5.50
CA PHE A 37 0.23 9.55 -5.45
C PHE A 37 -0.12 10.43 -6.62
N GLU A 38 -0.81 11.53 -6.34
CA GLU A 38 -1.27 12.47 -7.34
C GLU A 38 -1.17 13.89 -6.77
N ASN A 39 -0.56 14.81 -7.50
CA ASN A 39 -0.45 16.22 -7.12
C ASN A 39 0.09 16.46 -5.69
N GLY A 40 0.99 15.59 -5.21
CA GLY A 40 1.53 15.68 -3.84
C GLY A 40 0.62 15.14 -2.74
N ARG A 41 -0.46 14.45 -3.11
CA ARG A 41 -1.36 13.73 -2.19
C ARG A 41 -0.99 12.25 -2.23
N GLY A 42 -0.93 11.60 -1.08
CA GLY A 42 -0.59 10.18 -0.94
C GLY A 42 0.15 9.87 0.36
N MET A 43 0.26 8.58 0.69
CA MET A 43 1.07 8.11 1.81
C MET A 43 2.55 8.25 1.46
N THR A 44 3.16 9.34 1.90
CA THR A 44 4.49 9.75 1.44
C THR A 44 5.48 9.83 2.59
N ILE A 45 6.76 9.69 2.25
CA ILE A 45 7.86 10.16 3.08
C ILE A 45 8.35 11.53 2.59
N SER A 46 9.13 12.21 3.43
CA SER A 46 9.65 13.54 3.08
C SER A 46 10.49 13.51 1.79
N PRO A 47 10.48 14.59 0.99
CA PRO A 47 11.14 14.58 -0.31
C PRO A 47 12.65 14.31 -0.20
N ASN A 48 13.18 13.57 -1.16
CA ASN A 48 14.55 13.08 -1.29
C ASN A 48 15.00 12.12 -0.18
N LEU A 49 14.18 11.85 0.85
CA LEU A 49 14.51 10.84 1.86
C LEU A 49 14.55 9.44 1.24
N SER A 50 13.74 9.17 0.21
CA SER A 50 13.74 7.90 -0.53
C SER A 50 15.11 7.57 -1.12
N LYS A 51 15.88 8.56 -1.57
CA LYS A 51 17.25 8.37 -2.07
C LYS A 51 18.17 7.75 -1.02
N PHE A 52 17.99 8.13 0.25
CA PHE A 52 18.81 7.64 1.35
C PHE A 52 18.29 6.35 1.95
N MET A 53 16.97 6.15 1.92
CA MET A 53 16.35 4.96 2.49
C MET A 53 16.43 3.75 1.56
N TRP A 54 16.28 3.91 0.24
CA TRP A 54 16.11 2.75 -0.67
C TRP A 54 16.59 2.97 -2.10
N MET A 55 16.99 4.19 -2.50
CA MET A 55 16.94 4.59 -3.92
C MET A 55 18.19 5.26 -4.45
N LEU A 56 19.33 4.72 -4.05
CA LEU A 56 20.54 4.83 -4.87
C LEU A 56 20.59 3.63 -5.83
N GLY A 57 19.79 3.74 -6.88
CA GLY A 57 19.98 2.97 -8.11
C GLY A 57 18.68 2.49 -8.73
N GLU A 58 18.20 3.22 -9.73
CA GLU A 58 17.39 2.67 -10.84
C GLU A 58 18.17 1.58 -11.63
N ASP A 59 19.35 1.15 -11.16
CA ASP A 59 20.35 0.42 -11.93
C ASP A 59 21.25 -0.53 -11.09
N ARG A 60 20.75 -1.10 -9.98
CA ARG A 60 21.50 -2.13 -9.25
C ARG A 60 21.09 -3.52 -9.71
N GLN A 61 21.91 -4.08 -10.59
CA GLN A 61 21.94 -5.50 -10.91
C GLN A 61 22.02 -6.35 -9.61
N ASN A 62 20.95 -7.11 -9.34
CA ASN A 62 20.94 -8.38 -8.59
C ASN A 62 21.85 -8.53 -7.35
N LYS A 63 21.72 -7.66 -6.36
CA LYS A 63 22.16 -7.97 -4.98
C LYS A 63 21.15 -7.42 -3.98
N SER A 64 20.63 -8.30 -3.12
CA SER A 64 19.80 -7.89 -1.98
C SER A 64 20.49 -6.76 -1.21
N ASP A 65 19.89 -5.57 -1.24
CA ASP A 65 20.44 -4.40 -0.57
C ASP A 65 20.37 -4.64 0.95
N PRO A 66 21.48 -4.53 1.71
CA PRO A 66 21.46 -4.59 3.17
C PRO A 66 20.37 -3.72 3.80
N VAL A 67 20.03 -2.60 3.15
CA VAL A 67 18.96 -1.70 3.59
C VAL A 67 17.58 -2.33 3.37
N THR A 68 17.31 -2.91 2.21
CA THR A 68 16.08 -3.70 1.94
C THR A 68 15.91 -4.83 2.95
N ASN A 69 16.98 -5.60 3.22
CA ASN A 69 16.96 -6.68 4.21
C ASN A 69 16.69 -6.16 5.63
N PHE A 70 17.29 -5.03 6.00
CA PHE A 70 17.03 -4.38 7.28
C PHE A 70 15.57 -3.95 7.40
N ILE A 71 14.97 -3.40 6.33
CA ILE A 71 13.59 -2.94 6.33
C ILE A 71 12.58 -4.09 6.33
N GLU A 72 12.82 -5.16 5.57
CA GLU A 72 12.02 -6.40 5.67
C GLU A 72 12.02 -6.90 7.11
N LYS A 73 13.19 -7.08 7.72
CA LYS A 73 13.30 -7.63 9.09
C LYS A 73 12.74 -6.70 10.16
N ARG A 74 13.02 -5.40 10.06
CA ARG A 74 12.66 -4.43 11.10
C ARG A 74 11.17 -4.13 11.12
N TYR A 75 10.60 -3.94 9.94
CA TYR A 75 9.26 -3.39 9.73
C TYR A 75 8.27 -4.39 9.12
N GLY A 76 8.74 -5.56 8.67
CA GLY A 76 7.88 -6.62 8.16
C GLY A 76 7.32 -6.36 6.76
N PHE A 77 8.03 -5.59 5.95
CA PHE A 77 7.70 -5.46 4.53
C PHE A 77 7.92 -6.77 3.80
N ILE A 78 7.19 -6.97 2.70
CA ILE A 78 7.39 -8.12 1.83
C ILE A 78 8.39 -7.76 0.74
N VAL A 79 9.44 -8.58 0.60
CA VAL A 79 10.40 -8.49 -0.50
C VAL A 79 10.08 -9.54 -1.56
N LYS A 80 10.04 -9.11 -2.83
CA LYS A 80 9.95 -9.97 -4.02
C LYS A 80 10.93 -9.43 -5.06
N ASP A 81 11.76 -10.29 -5.65
CA ASP A 81 12.75 -9.91 -6.67
C ASP A 81 13.66 -8.75 -6.21
N ASP A 82 14.14 -8.82 -4.96
CA ASP A 82 14.94 -7.79 -4.27
C ASP A 82 14.27 -6.41 -4.12
N LYS A 83 12.95 -6.31 -4.36
CA LYS A 83 12.16 -5.08 -4.24
C LYS A 83 11.21 -5.14 -3.05
N LEU A 84 11.11 -4.03 -2.32
CA LEU A 84 10.08 -3.82 -1.30
C LEU A 84 8.72 -3.64 -1.97
N MET A 85 7.83 -4.59 -1.76
CA MET A 85 6.51 -4.56 -2.39
C MET A 85 5.64 -3.45 -1.80
N GLY A 86 5.07 -2.63 -2.69
CA GLY A 86 4.24 -1.48 -2.32
C GLY A 86 5.02 -0.25 -1.86
N VAL A 87 6.33 -0.19 -2.11
CA VAL A 87 7.12 1.03 -1.91
C VAL A 87 7.58 1.54 -3.27
N PHE A 88 7.27 2.79 -3.56
CA PHE A 88 7.49 3.41 -4.86
C PHE A 88 8.27 4.71 -4.74
N ASN A 89 8.84 5.15 -5.85
CA ASN A 89 9.44 6.46 -5.99
C ASN A 89 8.75 7.19 -7.10
N VAL A 90 8.23 8.35 -6.77
CA VAL A 90 7.57 9.18 -7.75
C VAL A 90 8.31 10.50 -7.83
N LYS A 91 8.61 10.91 -9.06
CA LYS A 91 9.14 12.25 -9.31
C LYS A 91 8.01 13.26 -9.17
N TYR A 92 8.20 14.24 -8.30
CA TYR A 92 7.27 15.36 -8.11
C TYR A 92 8.04 16.66 -8.08
N LYS A 93 7.83 17.52 -9.09
CA LYS A 93 8.49 18.83 -9.21
C LYS A 93 10.01 18.77 -8.93
N ASN A 94 10.72 17.90 -9.65
CA ASN A 94 12.16 17.61 -9.51
C ASN A 94 12.62 17.00 -8.17
N MET A 95 11.69 16.62 -7.30
CA MET A 95 11.98 15.90 -6.06
C MET A 95 11.65 14.41 -6.20
N ASN A 96 12.38 13.57 -5.45
CA ASN A 96 12.06 12.15 -5.34
C ASN A 96 11.18 11.95 -4.10
N VAL A 97 9.98 11.44 -4.28
CA VAL A 97 9.03 11.22 -3.19
C VAL A 97 8.82 9.72 -3.05
N GLY A 98 9.21 9.18 -1.90
CA GLY A 98 8.87 7.80 -1.56
C GLY A 98 7.38 7.71 -1.24
N VAL A 99 6.69 6.78 -1.89
CA VAL A 99 5.24 6.58 -1.78
C VAL A 99 4.97 5.16 -1.31
N LEU A 100 4.09 5.00 -0.34
CA LEU A 100 3.55 3.72 0.08
C LEU A 100 2.26 3.44 -0.70
N GLY A 101 2.25 2.36 -1.48
CA GLY A 101 1.05 1.86 -2.15
C GLY A 101 0.37 0.74 -1.37
N CYS A 102 -0.85 0.39 -1.80
CA CYS A 102 -1.69 -0.61 -1.14
C CYS A 102 -1.01 -1.95 -0.94
N THR A 103 -0.20 -2.37 -1.91
CA THR A 103 0.51 -3.65 -1.89
C THR A 103 1.34 -3.85 -0.64
N ALA A 104 1.87 -2.79 -0.01
CA ALA A 104 2.68 -2.90 1.20
C ALA A 104 1.91 -3.55 2.36
N CYS A 105 0.62 -3.25 2.48
CA CYS A 105 -0.27 -3.76 3.52
C CYS A 105 -1.18 -4.89 3.00
N HIS A 106 -1.39 -4.95 1.70
CA HIS A 106 -2.44 -5.79 1.08
C HIS A 106 -1.86 -6.91 0.22
N SER A 107 -0.57 -7.22 0.36
CA SER A 107 0.05 -8.43 -0.19
C SER A 107 0.81 -9.16 0.90
N GLY A 108 0.98 -10.48 0.76
CA GLY A 108 1.63 -11.30 1.78
C GLY A 108 2.50 -12.39 1.18
N LYS A 109 3.15 -13.15 2.06
CA LYS A 109 3.80 -14.43 1.70
C LYS A 109 2.98 -15.59 2.26
N ALA A 110 2.69 -16.59 1.44
CA ALA A 110 2.18 -17.89 1.85
C ALA A 110 3.16 -18.96 1.38
N ALA A 111 3.66 -19.80 2.30
CA ALA A 111 4.67 -20.82 1.98
C ALA A 111 5.89 -20.27 1.20
N GLY A 112 6.34 -19.05 1.55
CA GLY A 112 7.46 -18.36 0.88
C GLY A 112 7.10 -17.68 -0.44
N VAL A 113 5.91 -17.92 -0.99
CA VAL A 113 5.44 -17.35 -2.26
C VAL A 113 4.71 -16.03 -2.02
N PHE A 114 5.07 -15.02 -2.80
CA PHE A 114 4.36 -13.74 -2.82
C PHE A 114 2.95 -13.89 -3.40
N VAL A 115 1.95 -13.45 -2.64
CA VAL A 115 0.53 -13.49 -3.05
C VAL A 115 -0.07 -12.08 -2.96
N PRO A 116 -0.40 -11.45 -4.10
CA PRO A 116 -1.20 -10.23 -4.14
C PRO A 116 -2.57 -10.44 -3.47
N GLY A 117 -3.01 -9.51 -2.64
CA GLY A 117 -4.32 -9.58 -1.96
C GLY A 117 -4.34 -10.37 -0.65
N LEU A 118 -3.30 -11.13 -0.31
CA LEU A 118 -3.26 -11.99 0.90
C LEU A 118 -3.21 -11.20 2.22
N GLY A 119 -2.88 -9.91 2.16
CA GLY A 119 -2.62 -9.08 3.33
C GLY A 119 -1.23 -9.32 3.93
N ASN A 120 -0.55 -8.24 4.29
CA ASN A 120 0.77 -8.33 4.90
C ASN A 120 0.63 -8.59 6.39
N LYS A 121 0.81 -9.84 6.80
CA LYS A 121 0.70 -10.27 8.20
C LYS A 121 1.93 -9.94 9.05
N THR A 122 3.01 -9.45 8.43
CA THR A 122 4.26 -9.16 9.13
C THR A 122 4.49 -7.67 9.34
N ILE A 123 3.82 -6.81 8.58
CA ILE A 123 4.03 -5.36 8.64
C ILE A 123 3.76 -4.82 10.05
N ASP A 124 4.57 -3.84 10.44
CA ASP A 124 4.49 -3.14 11.73
C ASP A 124 4.25 -1.64 11.48
N PRO A 125 3.00 -1.23 11.21
CA PRO A 125 2.68 0.15 10.83
C PRO A 125 3.06 1.16 11.91
N TYR A 126 2.88 0.78 13.18
CA TYR A 126 3.27 1.61 14.33
C TYR A 126 4.77 1.90 14.32
N LYS A 127 5.60 0.86 14.18
CA LYS A 127 7.06 1.01 14.18
C LYS A 127 7.56 1.76 12.95
N VAL A 128 6.95 1.52 11.78
CA VAL A 128 7.20 2.32 10.57
C VAL A 128 6.92 3.78 10.86
N GLY A 129 5.70 4.13 11.29
CA GLY A 129 5.30 5.51 11.55
C GLY A 129 6.17 6.21 12.59
N ARG A 130 6.49 5.53 13.68
CA ARG A 130 7.34 6.07 14.76
C ARG A 130 8.74 6.40 14.27
N ASP A 131 9.35 5.48 13.52
CA ASP A 131 10.73 5.63 13.06
C ASP A 131 10.79 6.64 11.90
N THR A 132 9.84 6.62 10.95
CA THR A 132 9.75 7.63 9.89
C THR A 132 9.48 9.02 10.46
N TYR A 133 8.62 9.16 11.47
CA TYR A 133 8.38 10.45 12.13
C TYR A 133 9.66 11.04 12.71
N ARG A 134 10.47 10.22 13.40
CA ARG A 134 11.75 10.65 13.97
C ARG A 134 12.73 11.05 12.87
N ILE A 135 12.95 10.19 11.88
CA ILE A 135 13.87 10.45 10.78
C ILE A 135 13.47 11.73 10.03
N GLN A 136 12.19 11.84 9.68
CA GLN A 136 11.67 12.98 8.95
C GLN A 136 11.75 14.27 9.75
N LYS A 137 11.57 14.26 11.09
CA LYS A 137 11.68 15.48 11.90
C LYS A 137 13.06 16.16 11.76
N TYR A 138 14.12 15.37 11.64
CA TYR A 138 15.47 15.89 11.38
C TYR A 138 15.70 16.14 9.88
N TRP A 139 14.93 15.49 9.01
CA TRP A 139 15.01 15.63 7.57
C TRP A 139 14.36 16.92 7.08
N GLY A 140 15.04 17.66 6.21
CA GLY A 140 14.48 18.86 5.61
C GLY A 140 14.46 20.09 6.51
N TRP A 141 15.08 20.02 7.68
CA TRP A 141 15.28 21.21 8.51
C TRP A 141 16.03 22.27 7.69
N GLY A 142 15.43 23.46 7.57
CA GLY A 142 16.00 24.58 6.82
C GLY A 142 15.61 24.64 5.35
N ASN A 143 14.86 23.67 4.80
CA ASN A 143 14.39 23.75 3.42
C ASN A 143 13.31 24.83 3.28
N ARG A 144 13.52 25.78 2.35
CA ARG A 144 12.63 26.93 2.10
C ARG A 144 11.67 26.73 0.94
N ASN A 145 11.83 25.67 0.14
CA ASN A 145 10.97 25.42 -1.02
C ASN A 145 9.53 25.13 -0.56
N PRO A 146 8.50 25.86 -1.05
CA PRO A 146 7.12 25.67 -0.62
C PRO A 146 6.56 24.28 -0.99
N ASP A 147 6.92 23.75 -2.15
CA ASP A 147 6.50 22.40 -2.57
C ASP A 147 7.15 21.31 -1.72
N TYR A 148 8.41 21.54 -1.30
CA TYR A 148 9.06 20.65 -0.35
C TYR A 148 8.31 20.64 0.98
N LYS A 149 8.02 21.82 1.54
CA LYS A 149 7.32 21.96 2.82
C LYS A 149 5.95 21.30 2.79
N TYR A 150 5.21 21.49 1.70
CA TYR A 150 3.90 20.86 1.50
C TYR A 150 3.95 19.33 1.63
N ILE A 151 4.85 18.67 0.90
CA ILE A 151 4.99 17.20 0.98
C ILE A 151 5.54 16.79 2.35
N HIS A 152 6.53 17.52 2.87
CA HIS A 152 7.13 17.23 4.17
C HIS A 152 6.11 17.28 5.31
N GLU A 153 5.24 18.29 5.35
CA GLU A 153 4.18 18.41 6.35
C GLU A 153 3.15 17.28 6.27
N LYS A 154 2.80 16.85 5.04
CA LYS A 154 1.94 15.67 4.84
C LYS A 154 2.60 14.39 5.32
N ALA A 155 3.86 14.17 4.93
CA ALA A 155 4.64 13.01 5.36
C ALA A 155 4.80 12.97 6.89
N MET A 156 5.03 14.13 7.52
CA MET A 156 5.12 14.28 8.98
C MET A 156 3.80 13.97 9.66
N TYR A 157 2.69 14.45 9.10
CA TYR A 157 1.37 14.14 9.65
C TYR A 157 1.03 12.66 9.52
N PHE A 158 1.26 12.06 8.36
CA PHE A 158 1.02 10.64 8.14
C PHE A 158 1.84 9.79 9.13
N SER A 159 3.12 10.11 9.31
CA SER A 159 3.99 9.42 10.26
C SER A 159 3.54 9.64 11.72
N LYS A 160 3.08 10.85 12.06
CA LYS A 160 2.54 11.16 13.40
C LYS A 160 1.32 10.30 13.72
N VAL A 161 0.36 10.24 12.81
CA VAL A 161 -0.88 9.45 12.95
C VAL A 161 -0.59 7.96 13.03
N THR A 162 0.22 7.42 12.13
CA THR A 162 0.60 6.00 12.13
C THR A 162 1.41 5.61 13.37
N SER A 163 2.09 6.57 14.01
CA SER A 163 2.79 6.38 15.29
C SER A 163 1.91 6.61 16.53
N ASP A 164 0.64 6.97 16.38
CA ASP A 164 -0.23 7.21 17.54
C ASP A 164 -0.71 5.86 18.12
N THR A 165 -0.28 5.54 19.34
CA THR A 165 -0.72 4.34 20.07
C THR A 165 -2.23 4.27 20.27
N LYS A 166 -2.96 5.40 20.17
CA LYS A 166 -4.41 5.46 20.26
C LYS A 166 -5.13 5.04 18.99
N ILE A 167 -4.47 5.09 17.84
CA ILE A 167 -5.08 4.89 16.52
C ILE A 167 -4.45 3.69 15.81
N SER A 168 -3.14 3.52 15.96
CA SER A 168 -2.35 2.50 15.29
C SER A 168 -2.50 1.11 15.93
N SER A 169 -2.21 0.08 15.15
CA SER A 169 -2.18 -1.29 15.64
C SER A 169 -0.87 -1.50 16.38
N LEU A 170 -0.96 -1.94 17.62
CA LEU A 170 0.20 -2.39 18.40
C LEU A 170 0.60 -3.83 18.05
N THR A 171 -0.22 -4.51 17.23
CA THR A 171 0.01 -5.87 16.76
C THR A 171 0.40 -5.86 15.30
N ARG A 172 1.46 -6.62 14.96
CA ARG A 172 1.89 -6.81 13.57
C ARG A 172 0.82 -7.47 12.72
N GLY A 173 0.82 -7.15 11.44
CA GLY A 173 -0.07 -7.76 10.46
C GLY A 173 -1.48 -7.18 10.41
N LEU A 174 -1.76 -6.17 11.22
CA LEU A 174 -3.02 -5.44 11.22
C LEU A 174 -2.73 -3.96 10.96
N VAL A 175 -3.38 -3.39 9.96
CA VAL A 175 -3.35 -1.95 9.69
C VAL A 175 -4.74 -1.43 10.01
N PRO A 176 -4.92 -0.61 11.07
CA PRO A 176 -6.24 -0.10 11.41
C PRO A 176 -6.75 0.80 10.30
N ASP A 177 -7.97 0.58 9.85
CA ASP A 177 -8.65 1.46 8.89
C ASP A 177 -8.72 2.91 9.40
N SER A 178 -8.82 3.09 10.72
CA SER A 178 -8.74 4.41 11.36
C SER A 178 -7.47 5.18 11.01
N THR A 179 -6.31 4.51 10.95
CA THR A 179 -5.02 5.11 10.62
C THR A 179 -5.00 5.64 9.18
N ILE A 180 -5.68 4.96 8.26
CA ILE A 180 -5.71 5.35 6.86
C ILE A 180 -6.80 6.40 6.62
N LYS A 181 -7.98 6.26 7.22
CA LYS A 181 -9.04 7.26 7.17
C LYS A 181 -8.54 8.63 7.62
N THR A 182 -7.85 8.72 8.75
CA THR A 182 -7.31 9.99 9.25
C THR A 182 -6.45 10.75 8.24
N PHE A 183 -5.73 10.03 7.37
CA PHE A 183 -4.97 10.66 6.29
C PHE A 183 -5.90 11.33 5.26
N PHE A 184 -6.95 10.63 4.82
CA PHE A 184 -7.92 11.16 3.86
C PHE A 184 -8.75 12.31 4.43
N TYR A 185 -9.19 12.24 5.69
CA TYR A 185 -9.89 13.35 6.35
C TYR A 185 -9.06 14.64 6.31
N LYS A 186 -7.76 14.56 6.67
CA LYS A 186 -6.88 15.72 6.60
C LYS A 186 -6.68 16.24 5.18
N ASP A 187 -6.52 15.37 4.18
CA ASP A 187 -6.32 15.81 2.79
C ASP A 187 -7.52 16.60 2.23
N HIS A 188 -8.70 16.40 2.83
CA HIS A 188 -9.93 17.15 2.52
C HIS A 188 -10.18 18.34 3.46
N GLY A 189 -9.27 18.64 4.39
CA GLY A 189 -9.43 19.74 5.35
C GLY A 189 -10.47 19.46 6.44
N ILE A 190 -10.78 18.18 6.71
CA ILE A 190 -11.79 17.76 7.68
C ILE A 190 -11.08 17.22 8.94
N ASP A 191 -11.58 17.60 10.11
CA ASP A 191 -11.13 17.03 11.37
C ASP A 191 -11.60 15.58 11.51
N TYR A 192 -10.68 14.70 11.92
CA TYR A 192 -11.02 13.30 12.13
C TYR A 192 -11.73 13.09 13.49
N PRO A 193 -12.70 12.17 13.59
CA PRO A 193 -13.35 11.82 14.86
C PRO A 193 -12.34 11.28 15.89
N LYS A 194 -12.22 11.95 17.05
CA LYS A 194 -11.23 11.60 18.10
C LYS A 194 -11.57 10.33 18.88
N ASP A 195 -12.82 9.90 18.79
CA ASP A 195 -13.41 8.69 19.38
C ASP A 195 -13.43 7.51 18.40
N MET A 196 -12.81 7.64 17.22
CA MET A 196 -12.71 6.56 16.25
C MET A 196 -12.02 5.34 16.86
N GLY A 197 -12.77 4.25 17.05
CA GLY A 197 -12.29 3.02 17.67
C GLY A 197 -11.10 2.41 16.90
N ARG A 198 -10.19 1.77 17.64
CA ARG A 198 -8.99 1.09 17.09
C ARG A 198 -9.30 -0.11 16.17
N ALA A 199 -10.57 -0.50 16.05
CA ALA A 199 -10.98 -1.74 15.41
C ALA A 199 -11.97 -1.50 14.26
N GLN A 200 -11.42 -1.15 13.11
CA GLN A 200 -11.94 -1.64 11.83
C GLN A 200 -10.73 -2.23 11.10
N VAL A 201 -10.43 -3.51 11.36
CA VAL A 201 -9.44 -4.21 10.54
C VAL A 201 -10.20 -4.68 9.31
N LYS A 202 -10.16 -3.91 8.22
CA LYS A 202 -10.80 -4.38 6.99
C LYS A 202 -9.93 -5.44 6.34
N ALA A 203 -10.57 -6.52 5.91
CA ALA A 203 -10.01 -7.34 4.86
C ALA A 203 -9.73 -6.41 3.66
N PRO A 204 -8.50 -6.36 3.15
CA PRO A 204 -8.00 -5.36 2.19
C PRO A 204 -8.73 -5.10 0.88
N HIS A 205 -9.80 -5.82 0.57
CA HIS A 205 -9.98 -6.24 -0.81
C HIS A 205 -10.52 -5.18 -1.76
N LEU A 206 -11.02 -4.01 -1.31
CA LEU A 206 -11.66 -3.03 -2.21
C LEU A 206 -11.59 -1.58 -1.71
N TRP A 207 -10.41 -0.98 -1.63
CA TRP A 207 -10.30 0.45 -1.31
C TRP A 207 -10.15 1.27 -2.59
N GLY A 208 -11.16 2.10 -2.90
CA GLY A 208 -11.08 3.12 -3.95
C GLY A 208 -11.81 2.85 -5.27
N ILE A 209 -12.80 1.95 -5.32
CA ILE A 209 -13.53 1.67 -6.57
C ILE A 209 -14.93 2.29 -6.51
N LYS A 210 -15.23 3.18 -7.47
CA LYS A 210 -16.55 3.82 -7.65
C LYS A 210 -17.67 2.81 -7.93
N GLN A 211 -17.33 1.60 -8.40
CA GLN A 211 -18.25 0.48 -8.61
C GLN A 211 -17.68 -0.80 -8.00
N LYS A 212 -18.53 -1.57 -7.31
CA LYS A 212 -18.19 -2.94 -6.90
C LYS A 212 -17.93 -3.77 -8.17
N ARG A 213 -16.85 -4.54 -8.22
CA ARG A 213 -16.65 -5.51 -9.30
C ARG A 213 -17.59 -6.69 -9.11
N GLU A 214 -18.31 -7.08 -10.15
CA GLU A 214 -19.19 -8.27 -10.18
C GLU A 214 -18.40 -9.60 -10.23
N ALA A 215 -17.07 -9.54 -10.33
CA ALA A 215 -16.22 -10.73 -10.42
C ALA A 215 -15.56 -11.05 -9.06
N GLY A 216 -16.06 -12.09 -8.39
CA GLY A 216 -15.42 -12.72 -7.23
C GLY A 216 -16.37 -12.99 -6.05
N VAL A 217 -16.12 -14.09 -5.31
CA VAL A 217 -16.98 -14.65 -4.25
C VAL A 217 -17.05 -13.82 -2.95
N PHE A 218 -16.34 -12.69 -2.87
CA PHE A 218 -16.23 -11.91 -1.64
C PHE A 218 -16.89 -10.52 -1.79
N ASN A 219 -18.17 -10.46 -1.44
CA ASN A 219 -18.92 -9.22 -1.21
C ASN A 219 -18.68 -8.77 0.25
N ASP A 220 -17.79 -7.81 0.47
CA ASP A 220 -17.69 -7.16 1.79
C ASP A 220 -18.67 -5.98 1.85
N GLY A 221 -19.74 -6.16 2.61
CA GLY A 221 -20.81 -5.19 2.80
C GLY A 221 -20.43 -4.17 3.85
N ALA A 222 -19.85 -3.04 3.44
CA ALA A 222 -19.83 -1.85 4.31
C ALA A 222 -19.63 -0.50 3.59
N LEU A 223 -19.22 -0.43 2.32
CA LEU A 223 -18.99 0.86 1.66
C LEU A 223 -19.40 0.79 0.18
N SER A 224 -20.43 1.54 -0.21
CA SER A 224 -20.62 1.97 -1.60
C SER A 224 -19.83 3.27 -1.82
N GLY A 225 -19.32 3.47 -3.04
CA GLY A 225 -18.58 4.67 -3.45
C GLY A 225 -19.37 5.98 -3.34
N ASP A 226 -20.67 5.92 -3.02
CA ASP A 226 -21.55 7.07 -2.82
C ASP A 226 -21.38 7.72 -1.44
N SER A 227 -20.62 7.10 -0.54
CA SER A 227 -20.39 7.62 0.82
C SER A 227 -19.30 8.71 0.90
N TYR A 228 -18.84 9.22 -0.25
CA TYR A 228 -17.91 10.36 -0.38
C TYR A 228 -18.48 11.45 -1.30
N ALA A 229 -19.66 11.97 -0.95
CA ALA A 229 -20.16 13.27 -1.41
C ALA A 229 -20.33 14.19 -0.19
#